data_AF-A0A2T4HNL6-F1
#
_entry.id   AF-A0A2T4HNL6-F1
#
_cell.length_a   1.000
_cell.length_b   1.000
_cell.length_c   1.000
_cell.angle_alpha   90.00
_cell.angle_beta   90.00
_cell.angle_gamma   90.00
#
_symmetry.space_group_name_H-M   'P 1'
#
loop_
_entity.id
_entity.type
_entity.pdbx_description
1 polymer ?
#
loop_
_entity_poly.entity_id
_entity_poly.type
_entity_poly.pdbx_seq_one_letter_code
_entity_poly.pdbx_strand_id
1 'polypeptide(L)'
;MLSFSPNQWAVLALVLVLGWLLGLLSRSGGAKWRHLYEQERSDHQATIADRDARIAAANALIAELERTAPAIGAGTAGAIAAAARGGVDDLTRIHGIDRNEEVRLNEEGYARFRDIARMSDGDEAALEGRMGYEPGRIARENWRGQAAALAEGRAPEYRQA
;
A
#
# COMPACT_ATOMS: atom_id res chain seq x y z
N MET A 1 -16.99 83.46 -19.32
CA MET A 1 -17.84 82.29 -19.67
C MET A 1 -17.28 81.68 -20.93
N LEU A 2 -16.75 80.45 -20.88
CA LEU A 2 -16.21 79.78 -22.06
C LEU A 2 -17.38 79.44 -23.01
N SER A 3 -17.47 80.13 -24.15
CA SER A 3 -18.49 79.89 -25.17
C SER A 3 -17.95 78.87 -26.17
N PHE A 4 -18.49 77.66 -26.17
CA PHE A 4 -18.09 76.63 -27.12
C PHE A 4 -18.79 76.85 -28.47
N SER A 5 -18.02 76.74 -29.55
CA SER A 5 -18.56 76.76 -30.92
C SER A 5 -19.34 75.46 -31.20
N PRO A 6 -20.40 75.47 -32.04
CA PRO A 6 -21.12 74.26 -32.46
C PRO A 6 -20.19 73.15 -32.99
N ASN A 7 -19.09 73.53 -33.65
CA ASN A 7 -18.08 72.59 -34.13
C ASN A 7 -17.31 71.90 -32.99
N GLN A 8 -17.10 72.57 -31.86
CA GLN A 8 -16.45 71.98 -30.69
C GLN A 8 -17.36 70.95 -30.01
N TRP A 9 -18.67 71.22 -29.93
CA TRP A 9 -19.65 70.24 -29.46
C TRP A 9 -19.72 69.01 -30.36
N ALA A 10 -19.65 69.19 -31.69
CA ALA A 10 -19.60 68.08 -32.64
C ALA A 10 -18.35 67.20 -32.45
N VAL A 11 -17.18 67.82 -32.23
CA VAL A 11 -15.93 67.08 -31.96
C VAL A 11 -16.00 66.32 -30.63
N LEU A 12 -16.53 66.93 -29.57
CA LEU A 12 -16.68 66.27 -28.27
C LEU A 12 -17.63 65.07 -28.35
N ALA A 13 -18.76 65.22 -29.04
CA ALA A 13 -19.71 64.12 -29.25
C ALA A 13 -19.06 62.97 -30.03
N LEU A 14 -18.27 63.28 -31.07
CA LEU A 14 -17.57 62.28 -31.86
C LEU A 14 -16.53 61.52 -31.02
N VAL A 15 -15.73 62.22 -30.21
CA VAL A 15 -14.74 61.60 -29.32
C VAL A 15 -15.43 60.72 -28.26
N LEU A 16 -16.55 61.18 -27.71
CA LEU A 16 -17.33 60.40 -26.74
C LEU A 16 -17.86 59.10 -27.36
N VAL A 17 -18.46 59.19 -28.55
CA VAL A 17 -18.99 58.02 -29.27
C VAL A 17 -17.86 57.07 -29.66
N LEU A 18 -16.72 57.60 -30.11
CA LEU A 18 -15.57 56.77 -30.48
C LEU A 18 -14.95 56.07 -29.26
N GLY A 19 -14.80 56.78 -28.14
CA GLY A 19 -14.34 56.20 -26.88
C GLY A 19 -15.31 55.15 -26.33
N TRP A 20 -16.62 55.40 -26.46
CA TRP A 20 -17.65 54.44 -26.07
C TRP A 20 -17.64 53.18 -26.95
N LEU A 21 -17.53 53.35 -28.27
CA LEU A 21 -17.38 52.23 -29.22
C LEU A 21 -16.11 51.41 -28.95
N LEU A 22 -14.98 52.07 -28.72
CA LEU A 22 -13.71 51.41 -28.38
C LEU A 22 -13.80 50.66 -27.04
N GLY A 23 -14.47 51.24 -26.03
CA GLY A 23 -14.69 50.60 -24.73
C GLY A 23 -15.55 49.34 -24.81
N LEU A 24 -16.61 49.36 -25.64
CA LEU A 24 -17.45 48.18 -25.88
C LEU A 24 -16.69 47.08 -26.63
N LEU A 25 -15.88 47.45 -27.62
CA LEU A 25 -15.07 46.51 -28.38
C LEU A 25 -14.03 45.81 -27.48
N SER A 26 -13.41 46.55 -26.55
CA SER A 26 -12.41 46.02 -25.61
C SER A 26 -12.97 45.09 -24.54
N ARG A 27 -14.28 45.12 -24.24
CA ARG A 27 -14.89 44.28 -23.20
C ARG A 27 -15.11 42.83 -23.66
N SER A 28 -15.16 42.60 -24.97
CA SER A 28 -15.53 41.30 -25.57
C SER A 28 -14.38 40.28 -25.68
N GLY A 29 -13.12 40.70 -25.49
CA GLY A 29 -11.94 39.86 -25.72
C GLY A 29 -11.58 38.88 -24.58
N GLY A 30 -12.10 39.08 -23.36
CA GLY A 30 -11.68 38.30 -22.18
C GLY A 30 -12.51 37.05 -21.86
N ALA A 31 -13.66 36.85 -22.51
CA ALA A 31 -14.54 35.71 -22.20
C ALA A 31 -13.98 34.37 -22.73
N LYS A 32 -13.34 34.39 -23.90
CA LYS A 32 -12.81 33.18 -24.56
C LYS A 32 -11.64 32.55 -23.78
N TRP A 33 -10.80 33.37 -23.16
CA TRP A 33 -9.65 32.90 -22.37
C TRP A 33 -10.04 32.44 -20.96
N ARG A 34 -11.16 32.92 -20.41
CA ARG A 34 -11.65 32.47 -19.09
C ARG A 34 -12.16 31.04 -19.13
N HIS A 35 -12.90 30.66 -20.17
CA HIS A 35 -13.43 29.30 -20.28
C HIS A 35 -12.32 28.24 -20.36
N LEU A 36 -11.24 28.50 -21.09
CA LEU A 36 -10.10 27.58 -21.16
C LEU A 36 -9.38 27.47 -19.80
N TYR A 37 -9.21 28.59 -19.10
CA TYR A 37 -8.53 28.61 -17.80
C TYR A 37 -9.37 28.00 -16.66
N GLU A 38 -10.69 28.19 -16.70
CA GLU A 38 -11.64 27.55 -15.77
C GLU A 38 -11.73 26.05 -16.03
N GLN A 39 -11.71 25.63 -17.30
CA GLN A 39 -11.73 24.23 -17.70
C GLN A 39 -10.45 23.49 -17.27
N GLU A 40 -9.27 24.08 -17.48
CA GLU A 40 -8.01 23.50 -17.03
C GLU A 40 -7.97 23.35 -15.51
N ARG A 41 -8.49 24.32 -14.76
CA ARG A 41 -8.63 24.24 -13.30
C ARG A 41 -9.59 23.14 -12.84
N SER A 42 -10.74 22.97 -13.49
CA SER A 42 -11.69 21.92 -13.13
C SER A 42 -11.11 20.53 -13.37
N ASP A 43 -10.36 20.34 -14.46
CA ASP A 43 -9.76 19.06 -14.82
C ASP A 43 -8.66 18.66 -13.82
N HIS A 44 -7.84 19.63 -13.41
CA HIS A 44 -6.85 19.43 -12.35
C HIS A 44 -7.48 19.11 -11.00
N GLN A 45 -8.55 19.83 -10.61
CA GLN A 45 -9.27 19.56 -9.37
C GLN A 45 -9.95 18.20 -9.37
N ALA A 46 -10.55 17.80 -10.48
CA ALA A 46 -11.18 16.49 -10.63
C ALA A 46 -10.17 15.34 -10.48
N THR A 47 -8.97 15.51 -11.05
CA THR A 47 -7.89 14.51 -10.95
C THR A 47 -7.40 14.35 -9.50
N ILE A 48 -7.22 15.47 -8.78
CA ILE A 48 -6.80 15.44 -7.37
C ILE A 48 -7.90 14.79 -6.52
N ALA A 49 -9.16 15.15 -6.73
CA ALA A 49 -10.29 14.59 -6.00
C ALA A 49 -10.45 13.08 -6.23
N ASP A 50 -10.29 12.59 -7.47
CA ASP A 50 -10.33 11.15 -7.78
C ASP A 50 -9.21 10.40 -7.06
N ARG A 51 -7.99 10.94 -7.09
CA ARG A 51 -6.84 10.36 -6.38
C ARG A 51 -7.10 10.28 -4.88
N ASP A 52 -7.57 11.38 -4.28
CA ASP A 52 -7.84 11.44 -2.84
C ASP A 52 -8.96 10.48 -2.45
N ALA A 53 -10.01 10.35 -3.28
CA ALA A 53 -11.09 9.40 -3.07
C ALA A 53 -10.58 7.94 -3.10
N ARG A 54 -9.69 7.60 -4.04
CA ARG A 54 -9.07 6.26 -4.11
C ARG A 54 -8.21 5.95 -2.88
N ILE A 55 -7.42 6.92 -2.43
CA ILE A 55 -6.58 6.78 -1.24
C ILE A 55 -7.47 6.60 0.00
N ALA A 56 -8.51 7.43 0.14
CA ALA A 56 -9.46 7.32 1.24
C ALA A 56 -10.18 5.98 1.26
N ALA A 57 -10.60 5.47 0.09
CA ALA A 57 -11.23 4.17 -0.04
C ALA A 57 -10.27 3.02 0.33
N ALA A 58 -9.02 3.08 -0.11
CA ALA A 58 -7.99 2.10 0.25
C ALA A 58 -7.72 2.11 1.77
N ASN A 59 -7.60 3.28 2.38
CA ASN A 59 -7.39 3.42 3.82
C ASN A 59 -8.60 2.90 4.62
N ALA A 60 -9.82 3.14 4.15
CA ALA A 60 -11.02 2.61 4.78
C ALA A 60 -11.07 1.07 4.72
N LEU A 61 -10.66 0.49 3.58
CA LEU A 61 -10.55 -0.96 3.44
C LEU A 61 -9.50 -1.55 4.38
N ILE A 62 -8.32 -0.92 4.49
CA ILE A 62 -7.27 -1.32 5.44
C ILE A 62 -7.80 -1.27 6.88
N ALA A 63 -8.48 -0.19 7.27
CA ALA A 63 -9.04 -0.06 8.62
C ALA A 63 -10.14 -1.09 8.93
N GLU A 64 -10.89 -1.56 7.93
CA GLU A 64 -11.83 -2.68 8.07
C GLU A 64 -11.10 -4.02 8.21
N LEU A 65 -10.08 -4.25 7.39
CA LEU A 65 -9.24 -5.45 7.48
C LEU A 65 -8.53 -5.52 8.83
N GLU A 66 -8.02 -4.41 9.36
CA GLU A 66 -7.39 -4.38 10.70
C GLU A 66 -8.38 -4.66 11.83
N ARG A 67 -9.67 -4.29 11.67
CA ARG A 67 -10.72 -4.62 12.65
C ARG A 67 -11.14 -6.09 12.63
N THR A 68 -11.09 -6.71 11.46
CA THR A 68 -11.57 -8.09 11.24
C THR A 68 -10.44 -9.12 11.30
N ALA A 69 -9.21 -8.71 11.02
CA ALA A 69 -8.05 -9.58 11.07
C ALA A 69 -7.66 -9.92 12.52
N PRO A 70 -7.22 -11.17 12.79
CA PRO A 70 -6.59 -11.49 14.06
C PRO A 70 -5.34 -10.61 14.23
N ALA A 71 -5.10 -10.13 15.46
CA ALA A 71 -3.94 -9.32 15.77
C ALA A 71 -2.66 -10.09 15.42
N ILE A 72 -1.95 -9.63 14.38
CA ILE A 72 -0.61 -10.14 14.07
C ILE A 72 0.32 -9.57 15.14
N GLY A 73 0.70 -10.43 16.09
CA GLY A 73 1.50 -10.07 17.26
C GLY A 73 2.89 -9.55 16.90
N ALA A 74 3.51 -8.84 17.84
CA ALA A 74 4.87 -8.28 17.73
C ALA A 74 5.93 -9.31 17.28
N GLY A 75 5.67 -10.61 17.46
CA GLY A 75 6.49 -11.71 16.94
C GLY A 75 6.70 -11.67 15.43
N THR A 76 5.71 -11.20 14.64
CA THR A 76 5.84 -11.15 13.16
C THR A 76 6.80 -10.06 12.71
N ALA A 77 6.79 -8.89 13.36
CA ALA A 77 7.76 -7.82 13.08
C ALA A 77 9.20 -8.25 13.47
N GLY A 78 9.34 -8.95 14.59
CA GLY A 78 10.60 -9.56 15.03
C GLY A 78 11.12 -10.61 14.04
N ALA A 79 10.25 -11.49 13.57
CA ALA A 79 10.55 -12.53 12.58
C ALA A 79 10.98 -11.93 11.24
N ILE A 80 10.28 -10.91 10.72
CA ILE A 80 10.66 -10.21 9.48
C ILE A 80 12.04 -9.54 9.63
N ALA A 81 12.30 -8.87 10.75
CA ALA A 81 13.59 -8.22 11.00
C ALA A 81 14.73 -9.22 11.22
N ALA A 82 14.44 -10.40 11.74
CA ALA A 82 15.42 -11.47 11.93
C ALA A 82 15.69 -12.23 10.62
N ALA A 83 14.66 -12.47 9.80
CA ALA A 83 14.80 -12.98 8.43
C ALA A 83 15.63 -12.03 7.54
N ALA A 84 15.36 -10.71 7.62
CA ALA A 84 16.15 -9.69 6.89
C ALA A 84 17.63 -9.67 7.29
N ARG A 85 17.99 -10.18 8.47
CA ARG A 85 19.37 -10.30 8.97
C ARG A 85 19.99 -11.68 8.74
N GLY A 86 19.33 -12.57 7.99
CA GLY A 86 19.77 -13.96 7.80
C GLY A 86 19.76 -14.79 9.09
N GLY A 87 18.99 -14.33 10.08
CA GLY A 87 18.86 -14.94 11.41
C GLY A 87 17.88 -16.11 11.45
N VAL A 88 16.93 -16.12 10.53
CA VAL A 88 15.75 -17.00 10.51
C VAL A 88 15.65 -17.65 9.14
N ASP A 89 15.45 -18.96 9.13
CA ASP A 89 15.18 -19.72 7.90
C ASP A 89 13.66 -19.71 7.62
N ASP A 90 13.26 -19.78 6.35
CA ASP A 90 11.85 -19.88 5.96
C ASP A 90 11.30 -21.28 6.24
N LEU A 91 10.69 -21.47 7.41
CA LEU A 91 10.21 -22.76 7.89
C LEU A 91 9.00 -23.26 7.09
N THR A 92 8.30 -22.37 6.38
CA THR A 92 7.19 -22.73 5.49
C THR A 92 7.61 -23.65 4.33
N ARG A 93 8.91 -23.83 4.13
CA ARG A 93 9.48 -24.81 3.19
C ARG A 93 9.36 -26.26 3.66
N ILE A 94 9.05 -26.50 4.93
CA ILE A 94 8.77 -27.83 5.48
C ILE A 94 7.28 -28.11 5.28
N HIS A 95 6.94 -29.25 4.67
CA HIS A 95 5.57 -29.64 4.44
C HIS A 95 4.83 -29.83 5.78
N GLY A 96 3.72 -29.11 5.93
CA GLY A 96 2.89 -29.14 7.12
C GLY A 96 3.12 -27.98 8.09
N ILE A 97 4.03 -27.05 7.76
CA ILE A 97 4.23 -25.78 8.47
C ILE A 97 3.65 -24.64 7.63
N ASP A 98 2.56 -24.05 8.09
CA ASP A 98 2.02 -22.80 7.56
C ASP A 98 2.72 -21.56 8.16
N ARG A 99 2.36 -20.37 7.68
CA ARG A 99 2.95 -19.11 8.17
C ARG A 99 2.63 -18.82 9.64
N ASN A 100 1.47 -19.21 10.13
CA ASN A 100 1.10 -19.04 11.54
C ASN A 100 1.90 -20.00 12.43
N GLU A 101 2.11 -21.23 11.97
CA GLU A 101 2.90 -22.25 12.64
C GLU A 101 4.38 -21.86 12.68
N GLU A 102 4.92 -21.32 11.58
CA GLU A 102 6.26 -20.72 11.54
C GLU A 102 6.43 -19.61 12.59
N VAL A 103 5.46 -18.70 12.73
CA VAL A 103 5.52 -17.63 13.74
C VAL A 103 5.57 -18.23 15.15
N ARG A 104 4.71 -19.21 15.43
CA ARG A 104 4.70 -19.88 16.75
C ARG A 104 5.99 -20.66 17.01
N LEU A 105 6.55 -21.34 16.01
CA LEU A 105 7.85 -22.02 16.11
C LEU A 105 8.98 -21.03 16.41
N ASN A 106 9.00 -19.88 15.74
CA ASN A 106 9.95 -18.81 16.00
C ASN A 106 9.83 -18.27 17.43
N GLU A 107 8.59 -18.12 17.94
CA GLU A 107 8.33 -17.71 19.33
C GLU A 107 8.79 -18.77 20.35
N GLU A 108 8.67 -20.05 20.00
CA GLU A 108 9.19 -21.19 20.77
C GLU A 108 10.72 -21.36 20.67
N GLY A 109 11.40 -20.51 19.88
CA GLY A 109 12.85 -20.50 19.71
C GLY A 109 13.37 -21.38 18.57
N TYR A 110 12.49 -22.03 17.81
CA TYR A 110 12.83 -22.80 16.60
C TYR A 110 12.76 -21.88 15.39
N ALA A 111 13.87 -21.22 15.06
CA ALA A 111 13.92 -20.24 13.98
C ALA A 111 14.78 -20.65 12.78
N ARG A 112 15.47 -21.79 12.86
CA ARG A 112 16.32 -22.31 11.78
C ARG A 112 16.01 -23.77 11.50
N PHE A 113 16.28 -24.21 10.27
CA PHE A 113 16.16 -25.61 9.89
C PHE A 113 17.01 -26.53 10.76
N ARG A 114 18.19 -26.06 11.19
CA ARG A 114 19.08 -26.83 12.08
C ARG A 114 18.48 -27.07 13.46
N ASP A 115 17.62 -26.17 13.95
CA ASP A 115 17.04 -26.26 15.29
C ASP A 115 15.97 -27.35 15.28
N ILE A 116 15.13 -27.36 14.24
CA ILE A 116 14.13 -28.42 14.00
C ILE A 116 14.82 -29.76 13.75
N ALA A 117 15.87 -29.81 12.92
CA ALA A 117 16.57 -31.05 12.60
C ALA A 117 17.21 -31.74 13.82
N ARG A 118 17.56 -30.97 14.85
CA ARG A 118 18.20 -31.45 16.09
C ARG A 118 17.22 -31.83 17.19
N MET A 119 15.93 -31.62 17.00
CA MET A 119 14.91 -32.03 17.97
C MET A 119 15.02 -33.52 18.27
N SER A 120 14.85 -33.87 19.54
CA SER A 120 14.63 -35.25 19.97
C SER A 120 13.13 -35.60 19.94
N ASP A 121 12.80 -36.88 20.02
CA ASP A 121 11.41 -37.35 20.09
C ASP A 121 10.67 -36.75 21.30
N GLY A 122 11.40 -36.44 22.39
CA GLY A 122 10.87 -35.74 23.55
C GLY A 122 10.60 -34.26 23.30
N ASP A 123 11.43 -33.60 22.49
CA ASP A 123 11.24 -32.20 22.12
C ASP A 123 10.04 -32.04 21.17
N GLU A 124 9.84 -33.01 20.27
CA GLU A 124 8.65 -33.09 19.40
C GLU A 124 7.38 -33.18 20.23
N ALA A 125 7.31 -34.15 21.16
CA ALA A 125 6.14 -34.32 22.01
C ALA A 125 5.86 -33.09 22.90
N ALA A 126 6.93 -32.46 23.43
CA ALA A 126 6.79 -31.25 24.22
C ALA A 126 6.33 -30.05 23.37
N LEU A 127 6.83 -29.92 22.14
CA LEU A 127 6.41 -28.88 21.21
C LEU A 127 4.97 -29.09 20.75
N GLU A 128 4.57 -30.32 20.41
CA GLU A 128 3.18 -30.66 20.07
C GLU A 128 2.23 -30.29 21.21
N GLY A 129 2.59 -30.59 22.46
CA GLY A 129 1.81 -30.22 23.64
C GLY A 129 1.67 -28.70 23.82
N ARG A 130 2.73 -27.93 23.62
CA ARG A 130 2.68 -26.45 23.68
C ARG A 130 1.92 -25.84 22.49
N MET A 131 2.03 -26.49 21.34
CA MET A 131 1.40 -26.03 20.10
C MET A 131 -0.07 -26.45 20.01
N GLY A 132 -0.53 -27.39 20.83
CA GLY A 132 -1.89 -27.94 20.78
C GLY A 132 -2.11 -28.91 19.62
N TYR A 133 -1.06 -29.56 19.13
CA TYR A 133 -1.15 -30.54 18.06
C TYR A 133 -1.51 -31.93 18.58
N GLU A 134 -2.01 -32.78 17.68
CA GLU A 134 -2.13 -34.21 17.95
C GLU A 134 -0.74 -34.82 18.18
N PRO A 135 -0.58 -35.69 19.20
CA PRO A 135 0.67 -36.38 19.45
C PRO A 135 1.16 -37.18 18.23
N GLY A 136 2.43 -37.01 17.88
CA GLY A 136 3.10 -37.69 16.77
C GLY A 136 2.82 -37.09 15.38
N ARG A 137 2.20 -35.91 15.29
CA ARG A 137 2.04 -35.19 14.02
C ARG A 137 3.39 -34.84 13.40
N ILE A 138 4.30 -34.27 14.19
CA ILE A 138 5.62 -33.77 13.72
C ILE A 138 6.45 -34.94 13.17
N ALA A 139 6.43 -36.08 13.86
CA ALA A 139 7.06 -37.32 13.42
C ALA A 139 6.41 -37.89 12.14
N ARG A 140 5.08 -37.92 12.06
CA ARG A 140 4.32 -38.43 10.90
C ARG A 140 4.59 -37.61 9.63
N GLU A 141 4.72 -36.30 9.79
CA GLU A 141 5.03 -35.37 8.70
C GLU A 141 6.54 -35.24 8.44
N ASN A 142 7.39 -35.95 9.21
CA ASN A 142 8.83 -35.99 9.04
C ASN A 142 9.49 -34.60 9.00
N TRP A 143 9.09 -33.69 9.90
CA TRP A 143 9.62 -32.32 9.91
C TRP A 143 11.13 -32.30 10.09
N ARG A 144 11.68 -33.15 10.96
CA ARG A 144 13.14 -33.28 11.18
C ARG A 144 13.91 -33.68 9.93
N GLY A 145 13.42 -34.68 9.19
CA GLY A 145 14.08 -35.13 7.97
C GLY A 145 14.04 -34.07 6.87
N GLN A 146 12.93 -33.36 6.74
CA GLN A 146 12.80 -32.24 5.81
C GLN A 146 13.72 -31.07 6.20
N ALA A 147 13.73 -30.70 7.47
CA ALA A 147 14.58 -29.64 8.00
C ALA A 147 16.08 -29.96 7.84
N ALA A 148 16.48 -31.21 8.08
CA ALA A 148 17.86 -31.67 7.85
C ALA A 148 18.26 -31.53 6.37
N ALA A 149 17.39 -31.94 5.44
CA ALA A 149 17.64 -31.79 4.01
C ALA A 149 17.79 -30.32 3.59
N LEU A 150 16.92 -29.45 4.12
CA LEU A 150 16.93 -28.00 3.87
C LEU A 150 18.17 -27.32 4.48
N ALA A 151 18.61 -27.75 5.67
CA ALA A 151 19.81 -27.25 6.35
C ALA A 151 21.09 -27.61 5.58
N GLU A 152 21.12 -28.75 4.91
CA GLU A 152 22.22 -29.19 4.04
C GLU A 152 22.21 -28.51 2.65
N GLY A 153 21.21 -27.68 2.35
CA GLY A 153 21.06 -27.01 1.06
C GLY A 153 20.54 -27.92 -0.07
N ARG A 154 20.04 -29.13 0.24
CA ARG A 154 19.26 -29.92 -0.73
C ARG A 154 17.85 -29.34 -0.78
N ALA A 155 17.41 -28.94 -1.97
CA ALA A 155 16.00 -28.63 -2.19
C ALA A 155 15.15 -29.88 -1.88
N PRO A 156 13.93 -29.72 -1.34
CA PRO A 156 13.09 -30.87 -1.02
C PRO A 156 12.79 -31.63 -2.33
N GLU A 157 13.30 -32.85 -2.45
CA GLU A 157 12.97 -33.76 -3.54
C GLU A 157 11.50 -34.19 -3.39
N TYR A 158 10.61 -33.48 -4.07
CA TYR A 158 9.27 -33.99 -4.33
C TYR A 158 9.39 -35.20 -5.27
N ARG A 159 9.39 -36.41 -4.70
CA ARG A 159 9.18 -37.64 -5.45
C ARG A 159 7.73 -37.65 -5.95
N GLN A 160 7.53 -37.10 -7.15
CA GLN A 160 6.31 -37.32 -7.92
C GLN A 160 6.23 -38.81 -8.23
N ALA A 161 5.18 -39.45 -7.74
CA ALA A 161 4.77 -40.82 -8.11
C ALA A 161 3.53 -40.72 -9.01
#